data_AF-A0A2H0GW88-F1
#
_entry.id   AF-A0A2H0GW88-F1
#
_cell.length_a   1.000
_cell.length_b   1.000
_cell.length_c   1.000
_cell.angle_alpha   90.00
_cell.angle_beta   90.00
_cell.angle_gamma   90.00
#
_symmetry.space_group_name_H-M   'P 1'
#
loop_
_entity.id
_entity.type
_entity.pdbx_description
1 polymer ?
#
loop_
_entity_poly.entity_id
_entity_poly.type
_entity_poly.pdbx_seq_one_letter_code
_entity_poly.pdbx_strand_id
1 'polypeptide(L)'
;MSHMWFGDEVTCSSAEDMWLNEGWATFCELYYLEVLYSHENFVQTMRAKHKEMLLKAHIIDGGYWPLNNIPQEVTYGKTAYDKGGTVVNALRAYLGDSLFFESVTAYLNHFAYQSVSSEEMRDFLTSYTGIDLIGFFDAWVFTPGTPHFSIDSSRVTPVGNEFRVDIYPQQKYKGADFLAMDVVVQVGFMDNHFRFQTDTIHFSGVSGHSIKIIDFNPVAIMIDPFETACDATSDNFNVFSSPQEYTFPDTYFKLYLDACTDSSLLRVTHHWAAPDSLKAPIEGLRLSPYRYWQTEGLLSDSFKARGRFYYSRGGYLDDSLILSGNDSIVLLYRANSVEEWHMIPQEVLGTWMIGYIFVNELQLGEYTLAVWDKTIVSTSDHTLNDPNILVYPNPSRGVINFEFPHRSDYKVRLTDEAGHELGVFFCSGKHATWKPERDFKGIIITTIFDHEKWISTKKIVFP
;
A
#
# COMPACT_ATOMS: atom_id res chain seq x y z
N MET A 1 21.26 -28.01 0.91
CA MET A 1 22.73 -27.87 0.95
C MET A 1 23.14 -26.75 1.89
N SER A 2 22.47 -25.59 1.89
CA SER A 2 22.75 -24.47 2.81
C SER A 2 22.80 -24.87 4.30
N HIS A 3 21.98 -25.84 4.72
CA HIS A 3 21.99 -26.36 6.09
C HIS A 3 23.32 -26.95 6.57
N MET A 4 24.20 -27.38 5.65
CA MET A 4 25.54 -27.84 6.02
C MET A 4 26.34 -26.76 6.76
N TRP A 5 26.05 -25.48 6.48
CA TRP A 5 26.64 -24.33 7.19
C TRP A 5 25.67 -23.79 8.25
N PHE A 6 24.42 -23.50 7.87
CA PHE A 6 23.40 -22.92 8.74
C PHE A 6 22.43 -24.00 9.26
N GLY A 7 22.79 -24.59 10.39
CA GLY A 7 22.05 -25.66 11.06
C GLY A 7 22.96 -26.79 11.54
N ASP A 8 23.89 -27.25 10.68
CA ASP A 8 24.81 -28.35 10.98
C ASP A 8 26.17 -27.85 11.51
N GLU A 9 26.82 -26.89 10.84
CA GLU A 9 28.09 -26.32 11.29
C GLU A 9 27.88 -25.29 12.39
N VAL A 10 26.97 -24.33 12.20
CA VAL A 10 26.53 -23.40 13.24
C VAL A 10 25.03 -23.53 13.38
N THR A 11 24.54 -23.78 14.59
CA THR A 11 23.11 -24.01 14.86
C THR A 11 22.54 -22.98 15.83
N CYS A 12 21.23 -22.76 15.85
CA CYS A 12 20.58 -21.92 16.86
C CYS A 12 20.71 -22.52 18.28
N SER A 13 20.97 -21.69 19.29
CA SER A 13 21.03 -22.11 20.71
C SER A 13 19.71 -22.64 21.26
N SER A 14 18.59 -22.22 20.68
CA SER A 14 17.27 -22.71 21.04
C SER A 14 16.32 -22.71 19.84
N ALA A 15 15.22 -23.45 19.94
CA ALA A 15 14.22 -23.52 18.87
C ALA A 15 13.56 -22.16 18.60
N GLU A 16 13.58 -21.28 19.59
CA GLU A 16 13.04 -19.94 19.51
C GLU A 16 13.90 -18.99 18.64
N ASP A 17 15.11 -19.41 18.23
CA ASP A 17 16.01 -18.71 17.32
C ASP A 17 16.12 -19.41 15.94
N MET A 18 15.14 -20.24 15.57
CA MET A 18 15.22 -21.12 14.39
C MET A 18 15.49 -20.39 13.06
N TRP A 19 15.24 -19.08 12.96
CA TRP A 19 15.59 -18.29 11.79
C TRP A 19 17.10 -18.30 11.47
N LEU A 20 17.97 -18.51 12.47
CA LEU A 20 19.42 -18.67 12.26
C LEU A 20 19.74 -19.88 11.37
N ASN A 21 18.89 -20.90 11.40
CA ASN A 21 18.99 -22.07 10.55
C ASN A 21 18.15 -21.88 9.27
N GLU A 22 16.84 -21.68 9.45
CA GLU A 22 15.85 -21.75 8.37
C GLU A 22 15.78 -20.46 7.54
N GLY A 23 15.93 -19.30 8.18
CA GLY A 23 15.95 -18.00 7.50
C GLY A 23 17.19 -17.85 6.62
N TRP A 24 18.36 -18.21 7.15
CA TRP A 24 19.61 -18.22 6.37
C TRP A 24 19.57 -19.25 5.23
N ALA A 25 19.03 -20.44 5.46
CA ALA A 25 18.84 -21.41 4.39
C ALA A 25 17.90 -20.89 3.29
N THR A 26 16.81 -20.22 3.66
CA THR A 26 15.86 -19.56 2.75
C THR A 26 16.55 -18.43 1.96
N PHE A 27 17.37 -17.61 2.61
CA PHE A 27 18.15 -16.59 1.92
C PHE A 27 19.12 -17.20 0.91
N CYS A 28 19.84 -18.26 1.27
CA CYS A 28 20.75 -18.94 0.35
C CYS A 28 20.01 -19.53 -0.87
N GLU A 29 18.79 -20.05 -0.69
CA GLU A 29 17.93 -20.50 -1.79
C GLU A 29 17.59 -19.35 -2.74
N LEU A 30 17.24 -18.18 -2.21
CA LEU A 30 16.95 -16.99 -3.01
C LEU A 30 18.22 -16.49 -3.71
N TYR A 31 19.31 -16.31 -2.96
CA TYR A 31 20.58 -15.78 -3.48
C TYR A 31 21.21 -16.68 -4.55
N TYR A 32 21.00 -18.00 -4.47
CA TYR A 32 21.37 -18.93 -5.54
C TYR A 32 20.82 -18.51 -6.91
N LEU A 33 19.64 -17.89 -6.95
CA LEU A 33 19.04 -17.40 -8.20
C LEU A 33 19.83 -16.25 -8.81
N GLU A 34 20.41 -15.38 -7.98
CA GLU A 34 21.26 -14.28 -8.42
C GLU A 34 22.52 -14.80 -9.10
N VAL A 35 23.18 -15.78 -8.47
CA VAL A 35 24.47 -16.32 -8.90
C VAL A 35 24.34 -17.21 -10.14
N LEU A 36 23.31 -18.06 -10.22
CA LEU A 36 23.18 -19.02 -11.33
C LEU A 36 22.33 -18.53 -12.50
N TYR A 37 21.39 -17.61 -12.27
CA TYR A 37 20.51 -17.13 -13.32
C TYR A 37 20.72 -15.64 -13.59
N SER A 38 20.21 -14.76 -12.74
CA SER A 38 20.39 -13.32 -12.89
C SER A 38 19.96 -12.56 -11.63
N HIS A 39 20.51 -11.36 -11.46
CA HIS A 39 20.06 -10.42 -10.45
C HIS A 39 18.55 -10.10 -10.57
N GLU A 40 18.02 -10.02 -11.80
CA GLU A 40 16.59 -9.78 -12.01
C GLU A 40 15.71 -10.92 -11.46
N ASN A 41 16.10 -12.18 -11.68
CA ASN A 41 15.37 -13.33 -11.14
C ASN A 41 15.38 -13.33 -9.60
N PHE A 42 16.52 -12.97 -9.00
CA PHE A 42 16.62 -12.79 -7.56
C PHE A 42 15.67 -11.71 -7.06
N VAL A 43 15.72 -10.51 -7.64
CA VAL A 43 14.87 -9.38 -7.24
C VAL A 43 13.39 -9.71 -7.37
N GLN A 44 12.96 -10.30 -8.49
CA GLN A 44 11.56 -10.68 -8.70
C GLN A 44 11.10 -11.73 -7.67
N THR A 45 11.93 -12.73 -7.38
CA THR A 45 11.60 -13.79 -6.42
C THR A 45 11.62 -13.27 -4.98
N MET A 46 12.59 -12.41 -4.64
CA MET A 46 12.68 -11.74 -3.34
C MET A 46 11.46 -10.87 -3.07
N ARG A 47 11.04 -10.05 -4.05
CA ARG A 47 9.81 -9.24 -3.96
C ARG A 47 8.57 -10.11 -3.73
N ALA A 48 8.40 -11.17 -4.52
CA ALA A 48 7.27 -12.08 -4.37
C ALA A 48 7.26 -12.76 -3.00
N LYS A 49 8.42 -13.22 -2.52
CA LYS A 49 8.62 -13.81 -1.19
C LYS A 49 8.28 -12.81 -0.09
N HIS A 50 8.82 -11.60 -0.18
CA HIS A 50 8.61 -10.55 0.82
C HIS A 50 7.15 -10.12 0.90
N LYS A 51 6.50 -9.89 -0.24
CA LYS A 51 5.07 -9.61 -0.31
C LYS A 51 4.22 -10.75 0.26
N GLU A 52 4.56 -12.02 -0.01
CA GLU A 52 3.87 -13.15 0.62
C GLU A 52 4.08 -13.19 2.14
N MET A 53 5.29 -12.90 2.62
CA MET A 53 5.60 -12.78 4.05
C MET A 53 4.73 -11.70 4.69
N LEU A 54 4.71 -10.49 4.13
CA LEU A 54 3.91 -9.37 4.61
C LEU A 54 2.42 -9.71 4.65
N LEU A 55 1.91 -10.39 3.62
CA LEU A 55 0.50 -10.75 3.51
C LEU A 55 0.09 -11.89 4.46
N LYS A 56 0.90 -12.94 4.63
CA LYS A 56 0.43 -14.22 5.19
C LYS A 56 1.15 -14.70 6.43
N ALA A 57 2.39 -14.30 6.70
CA ALA A 57 3.18 -14.93 7.76
C ALA A 57 2.47 -14.87 9.11
N HIS A 58 1.99 -13.68 9.48
CA HIS A 58 1.27 -13.46 10.73
C HIS A 58 -0.09 -14.17 10.84
N ILE A 59 -0.71 -14.54 9.72
CA ILE A 59 -1.97 -15.30 9.72
C ILE A 59 -1.68 -16.79 9.88
N ILE A 60 -0.70 -17.30 9.13
CA ILE A 60 -0.31 -18.72 9.15
C ILE A 60 0.28 -19.07 10.53
N ASP A 61 1.10 -18.19 11.09
CA ASP A 61 1.75 -18.39 12.39
C ASP A 61 0.90 -17.88 13.57
N GLY A 62 -0.34 -17.43 13.31
CA GLY A 62 -1.30 -17.02 14.35
C GLY A 62 -0.91 -15.76 15.15
N GLY A 63 0.01 -14.94 14.64
CA GLY A 63 0.44 -13.69 15.26
C GLY A 63 1.63 -13.07 14.55
N TYR A 64 1.90 -11.80 14.83
CA TYR A 64 3.17 -11.20 14.47
C TYR A 64 4.21 -11.62 15.51
N TRP A 65 5.31 -12.21 15.05
CA TRP A 65 6.38 -12.70 15.92
C TRP A 65 7.72 -12.02 15.59
N PRO A 66 8.63 -11.88 16.57
CA PRO A 66 10.03 -11.55 16.29
C PRO A 66 10.70 -12.73 15.55
N LEU A 67 11.98 -12.61 15.20
CA LEU A 67 12.77 -13.73 14.68
C LEU A 67 13.49 -14.50 15.79
N ASN A 68 13.82 -13.84 16.90
CA ASN A 68 14.20 -14.50 18.14
C ASN A 68 12.97 -14.73 19.03
N ASN A 69 13.09 -15.60 20.03
CA ASN A 69 12.04 -15.84 21.02
C ASN A 69 10.66 -16.19 20.40
N ILE A 70 10.64 -16.82 19.23
CA ILE A 70 9.37 -17.26 18.61
C ILE A 70 8.71 -18.37 19.44
N PRO A 71 7.37 -18.43 19.52
CA PRO A 71 6.71 -19.56 20.18
C PRO A 71 7.13 -20.89 19.55
N GLN A 72 7.30 -21.92 20.37
CA GLN A 72 7.77 -23.23 19.89
C GLN A 72 6.83 -23.84 18.84
N GLU A 73 5.53 -23.52 18.91
CA GLU A 73 4.52 -23.97 17.96
C GLU A 73 4.75 -23.44 16.54
N VAL A 74 5.49 -22.32 16.40
CA VAL A 74 5.80 -21.67 15.12
C VAL A 74 7.29 -21.71 14.79
N THR A 75 8.07 -22.56 15.48
CA THR A 75 9.51 -22.82 15.22
C THR A 75 9.80 -23.00 13.72
N TYR A 76 8.93 -23.74 13.03
CA TYR A 76 9.04 -24.00 11.58
C TYR A 76 7.99 -23.24 10.76
N GLY A 77 7.53 -22.10 11.26
CA GLY A 77 6.52 -21.23 10.66
C GLY A 77 7.09 -20.26 9.64
N LYS A 78 6.21 -19.50 8.97
CA LYS A 78 6.61 -18.52 7.95
C LYS A 78 7.48 -17.40 8.48
N THR A 79 7.42 -17.12 9.78
CA THR A 79 8.28 -16.15 10.45
C THR A 79 9.73 -16.60 10.43
N ALA A 80 10.03 -17.84 10.85
CA ALA A 80 11.40 -18.35 10.84
C ALA A 80 11.98 -18.45 9.41
N TYR A 81 11.17 -18.87 8.44
CA TYR A 81 11.59 -19.07 7.05
C TYR A 81 11.53 -17.78 6.21
N ASP A 82 10.32 -17.28 5.93
CA ASP A 82 10.10 -16.22 4.95
C ASP A 82 10.55 -14.85 5.51
N LYS A 83 10.19 -14.49 6.75
CA LYS A 83 10.72 -13.25 7.39
C LYS A 83 12.22 -13.39 7.64
N GLY A 84 12.68 -14.54 8.12
CA GLY A 84 14.11 -14.79 8.32
C GLY A 84 14.92 -14.57 7.03
N GLY A 85 14.48 -15.15 5.91
CA GLY A 85 15.17 -15.02 4.63
C GLY A 85 15.18 -13.58 4.06
N THR A 86 14.09 -12.83 4.20
CA THR A 86 14.05 -11.43 3.75
C THR A 86 14.86 -10.51 4.66
N VAL A 87 14.90 -10.77 5.98
CA VAL A 87 15.75 -10.02 6.92
C VAL A 87 17.24 -10.27 6.66
N VAL A 88 17.66 -11.49 6.32
CA VAL A 88 19.06 -11.74 5.91
C VAL A 88 19.41 -10.95 4.66
N ASN A 89 18.48 -10.81 3.70
CA ASN A 89 18.70 -9.95 2.54
C ASN A 89 18.80 -8.46 2.92
N ALA A 90 17.94 -7.99 3.82
CA ALA A 90 18.05 -6.62 4.35
C ALA A 90 19.39 -6.38 5.04
N LEU A 91 19.90 -7.37 5.79
CA LEU A 91 21.22 -7.30 6.43
C LEU A 91 22.35 -7.25 5.40
N ARG A 92 22.26 -8.04 4.32
CA ARG A 92 23.20 -7.97 3.19
C ARG A 92 23.21 -6.58 2.58
N ALA A 93 22.05 -5.99 2.33
CA ALA A 93 21.96 -4.64 1.79
C ALA A 93 22.50 -3.58 2.76
N TYR A 94 22.24 -3.74 4.06
CA TYR A 94 22.70 -2.83 5.10
C TYR A 94 24.22 -2.80 5.22
N LEU A 95 24.88 -3.97 5.18
CA LEU A 95 26.34 -4.09 5.27
C LEU A 95 27.05 -3.89 3.92
N GLY A 96 26.34 -4.14 2.82
CA GLY A 96 26.92 -4.28 1.48
C GLY A 96 27.65 -5.62 1.29
N ASP A 97 27.68 -6.10 0.04
CA ASP A 97 28.14 -7.45 -0.30
C ASP A 97 29.52 -7.83 0.26
N SER A 98 30.51 -6.93 0.11
CA SER A 98 31.89 -7.23 0.53
C SER A 98 31.95 -7.56 2.03
N LEU A 99 31.38 -6.68 2.86
CA LEU A 99 31.44 -6.82 4.31
C LEU A 99 30.48 -7.90 4.81
N PHE A 100 29.32 -8.05 4.17
CA PHE A 100 28.38 -9.12 4.47
C PHE A 100 29.01 -10.50 4.29
N PHE A 101 29.55 -10.81 3.10
CA PHE A 101 30.11 -12.15 2.85
C PHE A 101 31.37 -12.42 3.68
N GLU A 102 32.23 -11.41 3.91
CA GLU A 102 33.42 -11.54 4.76
C GLU A 102 33.02 -11.82 6.22
N SER A 103 32.08 -11.06 6.78
CA SER A 103 31.63 -11.22 8.17
C SER A 103 30.88 -12.54 8.40
N VAL A 104 30.03 -12.97 7.46
CA VAL A 104 29.34 -14.26 7.54
C VAL A 104 30.32 -15.43 7.46
N THR A 105 31.35 -15.34 6.61
CA THR A 105 32.42 -16.34 6.55
C THR A 105 33.17 -16.40 7.87
N ALA A 106 33.51 -15.26 8.46
CA ALA A 106 34.17 -15.21 9.75
C ALA A 106 33.28 -15.77 10.88
N TYR A 107 31.98 -15.48 10.85
CA TYR A 107 30.98 -15.98 11.80
C TYR A 107 30.92 -17.51 11.79
N LEU A 108 30.76 -18.12 10.61
CA LEU A 108 30.71 -19.58 10.47
C LEU A 108 31.99 -20.24 10.98
N ASN A 109 33.16 -19.69 10.64
CA ASN A 109 34.44 -20.21 11.12
C ASN A 109 34.63 -20.05 12.64
N HIS A 110 34.17 -18.93 13.22
CA HIS A 110 34.33 -18.66 14.64
C HIS A 110 33.46 -19.57 15.51
N PHE A 111 32.21 -19.78 15.09
CA PHE A 111 31.23 -20.58 15.81
C PHE A 111 31.10 -22.01 15.29
N ALA A 112 32.03 -22.49 14.46
CA ALA A 112 31.99 -23.83 13.90
C ALA A 112 31.80 -24.90 15.00
N TYR A 113 30.80 -25.75 14.79
CA TYR A 113 30.30 -26.80 15.68
C TYR A 113 29.78 -26.30 17.03
N GLN A 114 29.35 -25.05 17.11
CA GLN A 114 28.74 -24.44 18.28
C GLN A 114 27.29 -24.01 17.98
N SER A 115 26.55 -23.75 19.05
CA SER A 115 25.23 -23.14 18.98
C SER A 115 25.32 -21.65 19.28
N VAL A 116 24.53 -20.82 18.60
CA VAL A 116 24.56 -19.36 18.73
C VAL A 116 23.14 -18.80 18.88
N SER A 117 22.98 -17.79 19.72
CA SER A 117 21.76 -16.98 19.86
C SER A 117 21.74 -15.81 18.87
N SER A 118 20.56 -15.24 18.65
CA SER A 118 20.43 -14.06 17.77
C SER A 118 21.25 -12.86 18.28
N GLU A 119 21.35 -12.68 19.61
CA GLU A 119 22.16 -11.65 20.26
C GLU A 119 23.67 -11.87 20.03
N GLU A 120 24.15 -13.10 20.13
CA GLU A 120 25.56 -13.43 19.86
C GLU A 120 25.92 -13.22 18.38
N MET A 121 25.01 -13.53 17.44
CA MET A 121 25.20 -13.18 16.03
C MET A 121 25.30 -11.66 15.85
N ARG A 122 24.38 -10.88 16.42
CA ARG A 122 24.43 -9.41 16.36
C ARG A 122 25.77 -8.89 16.88
N ASP A 123 26.19 -9.33 18.06
CA ASP A 123 27.38 -8.82 18.74
C ASP A 123 28.67 -9.20 17.99
N PHE A 124 28.72 -10.42 17.44
CA PHE A 124 29.81 -10.86 16.58
C PHE A 124 29.90 -10.02 15.30
N LEU A 125 28.80 -9.88 14.57
CA LEU A 125 28.77 -9.13 13.32
C LEU A 125 29.08 -7.65 13.57
N THR A 126 28.55 -7.06 14.64
CA THR A 126 28.87 -5.69 15.06
C THR A 126 30.37 -5.52 15.31
N SER A 127 30.96 -6.43 16.09
CA SER A 127 32.39 -6.38 16.42
C SER A 127 33.29 -6.59 15.21
N TYR A 128 32.90 -7.49 14.30
CA TYR A 128 33.68 -7.82 13.10
C TYR A 128 33.62 -6.71 12.05
N THR A 129 32.42 -6.17 11.81
CA THR A 129 32.19 -5.14 10.78
C THR A 129 32.57 -3.73 11.25
N GLY A 130 32.57 -3.49 12.57
CA GLY A 130 32.72 -2.16 13.14
C GLY A 130 31.48 -1.26 12.96
N ILE A 131 30.37 -1.83 12.48
CA ILE A 131 29.09 -1.15 12.30
C ILE A 131 28.17 -1.55 13.44
N ASP A 132 27.56 -0.59 14.13
CA ASP A 132 26.57 -0.88 15.17
C ASP A 132 25.31 -1.47 14.54
N LEU A 133 25.02 -2.74 14.85
CA LEU A 133 23.83 -3.45 14.33
C LEU A 133 22.69 -3.51 15.35
N ILE A 134 22.76 -2.79 16.47
CA ILE A 134 21.68 -2.76 17.46
C ILE A 134 20.38 -2.25 16.82
N GLY A 135 20.39 -1.10 16.16
CA GLY A 135 19.19 -0.54 15.51
C GLY A 135 18.59 -1.46 14.45
N PHE A 136 19.44 -2.15 13.68
CA PHE A 136 18.99 -3.14 12.71
C PHE A 136 18.37 -4.37 13.39
N PHE A 137 19.06 -5.00 14.34
CA PHE A 137 18.52 -6.20 14.98
C PHE A 137 17.25 -5.89 15.79
N ASP A 138 17.18 -4.74 16.47
CA ASP A 138 15.97 -4.31 17.18
C ASP A 138 14.77 -4.20 16.22
N ALA A 139 14.96 -3.59 15.05
CA ALA A 139 13.88 -3.32 14.11
C ALA A 139 13.43 -4.55 13.31
N TRP A 140 14.36 -5.39 12.85
CA TRP A 140 14.04 -6.51 11.96
C TRP A 140 13.99 -7.87 12.67
N VAL A 141 14.77 -8.07 13.74
CA VAL A 141 14.95 -9.37 14.41
C VAL A 141 14.20 -9.45 15.74
N PHE A 142 14.41 -8.50 16.64
CA PHE A 142 13.94 -8.60 18.03
C PHE A 142 12.54 -8.08 18.29
N THR A 143 11.95 -7.42 17.29
CA THR A 143 10.60 -6.88 17.39
C THR A 143 9.62 -7.67 16.51
N PRO A 144 8.41 -7.96 17.02
CA PRO A 144 7.29 -8.44 16.21
C PRO A 144 6.95 -7.50 15.04
N GLY A 145 6.46 -8.07 13.94
CA GLY A 145 6.03 -7.27 12.79
C GLY A 145 7.15 -6.95 11.81
N THR A 146 6.95 -5.91 11.00
CA THR A 146 7.92 -5.43 10.01
C THR A 146 7.97 -3.91 10.05
N PRO A 147 9.16 -3.28 10.06
CA PRO A 147 9.26 -1.82 10.02
C PRO A 147 8.69 -1.30 8.69
N HIS A 148 8.12 -0.10 8.71
CA HIS A 148 7.62 0.60 7.53
C HIS A 148 8.33 1.93 7.42
N PHE A 149 8.82 2.29 6.22
CA PHE A 149 9.40 3.60 5.96
C PHE A 149 8.68 4.33 4.82
N SER A 150 8.42 5.62 5.01
CA SER A 150 7.88 6.51 3.97
C SER A 150 8.50 7.90 4.08
N ILE A 151 8.31 8.71 3.05
CA ILE A 151 8.61 10.15 3.10
C ILE A 151 7.28 10.87 3.32
N ASP A 152 7.13 11.55 4.46
CA ASP A 152 5.97 12.40 4.70
C ASP A 152 6.02 13.64 3.80
N SER A 153 7.19 14.27 3.74
CA SER A 153 7.40 15.46 2.92
C SER A 153 8.87 15.65 2.58
N SER A 154 9.13 16.44 1.53
CA SER A 154 10.47 16.86 1.16
C SER A 154 10.46 18.29 0.63
N ARG A 155 11.61 18.97 0.74
CA ARG A 155 11.80 20.33 0.22
C ARG A 155 13.16 20.46 -0.45
N VAL A 156 13.15 20.90 -1.69
CA VAL A 156 14.34 21.17 -2.50
C VAL A 156 14.60 22.67 -2.55
N THR A 157 15.80 23.10 -2.20
CA THR A 157 16.22 24.52 -2.21
C THR A 157 17.55 24.66 -2.96
N PRO A 158 17.65 25.51 -4.00
CA PRO A 158 18.93 25.79 -4.66
C PRO A 158 19.93 26.43 -3.69
N VAL A 159 21.18 25.94 -3.67
CA VAL A 159 22.30 26.47 -2.88
C VAL A 159 23.55 26.51 -3.76
N GLY A 160 23.88 27.68 -4.30
CA GLY A 160 24.99 27.81 -5.26
C GLY A 160 24.70 27.05 -6.55
N ASN A 161 25.56 26.09 -6.91
CA ASN A 161 25.38 25.19 -8.05
C ASN A 161 24.77 23.83 -7.67
N GLU A 162 24.42 23.66 -6.39
CA GLU A 162 23.88 22.42 -5.83
C GLU A 162 22.45 22.65 -5.30
N PHE A 163 21.82 21.58 -4.84
CA PHE A 163 20.48 21.57 -4.30
C PHE A 163 20.48 20.95 -2.91
N ARG A 164 20.03 21.72 -1.92
CA ARG A 164 19.74 21.23 -0.58
C ARG A 164 18.38 20.54 -0.59
N VAL A 165 18.36 19.29 -0.19
CA VAL A 165 17.16 18.47 -0.07
C VAL A 165 16.90 18.16 1.40
N ASP A 166 15.91 18.83 1.98
CA ASP A 166 15.37 18.49 3.31
C ASP A 166 14.35 17.35 3.13
N ILE A 167 14.54 16.23 3.83
CA ILE A 167 13.71 15.02 3.74
C ILE A 167 13.14 14.74 5.13
N TYR A 168 11.83 14.54 5.21
CA TYR A 168 11.13 14.22 6.45
C TYR A 168 10.63 12.77 6.38
N PRO A 169 11.48 11.78 6.73
CA PRO A 169 11.06 10.38 6.76
C PRO A 169 10.09 10.13 7.92
N GLN A 170 9.26 9.11 7.73
CA GLN A 170 8.27 8.66 8.71
C GLN A 170 8.33 7.14 8.86
N GLN A 171 8.10 6.68 10.09
CA GLN A 171 7.83 5.28 10.42
C GLN A 171 6.35 5.06 10.68
N LYS A 172 5.83 3.93 10.18
CA LYS A 172 4.52 3.40 10.55
C LYS A 172 4.68 1.96 11.03
N TYR A 173 3.57 1.36 11.42
CA TYR A 173 3.55 0.02 12.01
C TYR A 173 2.93 -0.99 11.06
N LYS A 174 3.53 -2.17 11.00
CA LYS A 174 2.90 -3.39 10.50
C LYS A 174 3.05 -4.49 11.55
N GLY A 175 2.01 -4.66 12.37
CA GLY A 175 1.99 -5.70 13.40
C GLY A 175 3.02 -5.50 14.53
N ALA A 176 3.52 -4.27 14.69
CA ALA A 176 4.47 -3.87 15.71
C ALA A 176 3.87 -2.71 16.52
N ASP A 177 4.19 -2.63 17.83
CA ASP A 177 3.92 -1.47 18.69
C ASP A 177 5.21 -0.71 19.03
N PHE A 178 6.24 -0.87 18.19
CA PHE A 178 7.59 -0.36 18.42
C PHE A 178 8.07 0.43 17.21
N LEU A 179 8.81 1.50 17.49
CA LEU A 179 9.45 2.34 16.48
C LEU A 179 10.94 2.06 16.50
N ALA A 180 11.48 1.74 15.32
CA ALA A 180 12.89 1.51 15.20
C ALA A 180 13.69 2.77 15.52
N MET A 181 14.83 2.55 16.15
CA MET A 181 15.82 3.56 16.48
C MET A 181 17.05 3.30 15.63
N ASP A 182 17.78 4.35 15.30
CA ASP A 182 19.03 4.27 14.52
C ASP A 182 18.82 3.63 13.13
N VAL A 183 17.68 3.94 12.49
CA VAL A 183 17.31 3.38 11.19
C VAL A 183 18.14 4.01 10.11
N VAL A 184 18.88 3.19 9.38
CA VAL A 184 19.53 3.57 8.11
C VAL A 184 18.74 2.98 6.96
N VAL A 185 18.23 3.84 6.08
CA VAL A 185 17.48 3.43 4.88
C VAL A 185 17.96 4.22 3.68
N GLN A 186 17.95 3.58 2.50
CA GLN A 186 18.36 4.24 1.28
C GLN A 186 17.33 5.29 0.85
N VAL A 187 17.82 6.37 0.23
CA VAL A 187 17.02 7.34 -0.50
C VAL A 187 17.59 7.53 -1.90
N GLY A 188 16.73 7.61 -2.90
CA GLY A 188 17.05 7.90 -4.29
C GLY A 188 16.59 9.29 -4.69
N PHE A 189 17.39 9.93 -5.54
CA PHE A 189 17.13 11.22 -6.15
C PHE A 189 17.17 11.06 -7.67
N MET A 190 16.17 11.60 -8.35
CA MET A 190 16.10 11.55 -9.82
C MET A 190 15.86 12.94 -10.41
N ASP A 191 16.60 13.30 -11.47
CA ASP A 191 16.34 14.50 -12.25
C ASP A 191 15.40 14.26 -13.45
N ASN A 192 15.06 15.33 -14.17
CA ASN A 192 14.21 15.28 -15.35
C ASN A 192 14.86 14.61 -16.58
N HIS A 193 16.14 14.25 -16.52
CA HIS A 193 16.86 13.48 -17.54
C HIS A 193 17.07 12.02 -17.11
N PHE A 194 16.37 11.56 -16.06
CA PHE A 194 16.52 10.24 -15.48
C PHE A 194 17.91 9.94 -14.92
N ARG A 195 18.72 10.97 -14.60
CA ARG A 195 19.92 10.76 -13.80
C ARG A 195 19.48 10.37 -12.40
N PHE A 196 19.99 9.25 -11.92
CA PHE A 196 19.63 8.68 -10.62
C PHE A 196 20.85 8.60 -9.72
N GLN A 197 20.70 9.07 -8.48
CA GLN A 197 21.70 8.99 -7.44
C GLN A 197 21.05 8.46 -6.16
N THR A 198 21.74 7.59 -5.43
CA THR A 198 21.32 7.15 -4.09
C THR A 198 22.21 7.74 -3.01
N ASP A 199 21.64 7.83 -1.81
CA ASP A 199 22.32 8.10 -0.55
C ASP A 199 21.56 7.34 0.56
N THR A 200 21.92 7.53 1.81
CA THR A 200 21.26 6.96 2.99
C THR A 200 20.74 8.05 3.89
N ILE A 201 19.58 7.84 4.50
CA ILE A 201 19.08 8.69 5.59
C ILE A 201 19.15 7.93 6.90
N HIS A 202 19.35 8.69 7.96
CA HIS A 202 19.44 8.17 9.31
C HIS A 202 18.41 8.85 10.20
N PHE A 203 17.54 8.08 10.86
CA PHE A 203 16.52 8.63 11.74
C PHE A 203 16.01 7.65 12.78
N SER A 204 15.35 8.18 13.81
CA SER A 204 14.83 7.43 14.96
C SER A 204 13.42 7.87 15.28
N GLY A 205 12.57 6.94 15.73
CA GLY A 205 11.20 7.25 16.15
C GLY A 205 10.23 7.51 14.98
N VAL A 206 9.09 8.13 15.28
CA VAL A 206 7.97 8.28 14.33
C VAL A 206 8.38 9.06 13.09
N SER A 207 9.19 10.10 13.24
CA SER A 207 9.63 10.93 12.13
C SER A 207 11.04 11.44 12.35
N GLY A 208 11.71 11.75 11.25
CA GLY A 208 13.06 12.29 11.24
C GLY A 208 13.19 13.54 10.38
N HIS A 209 14.42 14.05 10.31
CA HIS A 209 14.82 15.06 9.36
C HIS A 209 16.24 14.75 8.89
N SER A 210 16.40 14.61 7.58
CA SER A 210 17.70 14.40 6.94
C SER A 210 17.91 15.46 5.87
N ILE A 211 19.16 15.87 5.68
CA ILE A 211 19.54 16.90 4.72
C ILE A 211 20.59 16.32 3.79
N LYS A 212 20.33 16.38 2.48
CA LYS A 212 21.27 15.98 1.43
C LYS A 212 21.63 17.16 0.54
N ILE A 213 22.85 17.13 0.01
CA ILE A 213 23.33 18.09 -0.99
C ILE A 213 23.54 17.31 -2.28
N ILE A 214 22.81 17.68 -3.33
CA ILE A 214 22.78 16.98 -4.63
C ILE A 214 23.23 17.95 -5.73
N ASP A 215 23.98 17.47 -6.71
CA ASP A 215 24.57 18.29 -7.79
C ASP A 215 23.61 18.51 -8.98
N PHE A 216 22.35 18.09 -8.84
CA PHE A 216 21.27 18.29 -9.79
C PHE A 216 19.96 18.62 -9.07
N ASN A 217 18.99 19.20 -9.77
CA ASN A 217 17.66 19.47 -9.24
C ASN A 217 16.85 18.16 -9.19
N PRO A 218 16.65 17.52 -8.02
CA PRO A 218 15.84 16.33 -7.95
C PRO A 218 14.37 16.69 -8.15
N VAL A 219 13.73 15.99 -9.06
CA VAL A 219 12.30 16.13 -9.36
C VAL A 219 11.50 14.94 -8.81
N ALA A 220 12.17 13.85 -8.41
CA ALA A 220 11.60 12.77 -7.62
C ALA A 220 12.58 12.35 -6.51
N ILE A 221 12.03 12.06 -5.32
CA ILE A 221 12.76 11.64 -4.13
C ILE A 221 12.08 10.38 -3.61
N MET A 222 12.82 9.29 -3.48
CA MET A 222 12.27 7.95 -3.27
C MET A 222 12.95 7.29 -2.08
N ILE A 223 12.21 6.90 -1.04
CA ILE A 223 12.76 6.05 0.02
C ILE A 223 12.81 4.60 -0.46
N ASP A 224 13.87 3.89 -0.11
CA ASP A 224 14.17 2.50 -0.49
C ASP A 224 13.79 2.14 -1.94
N PRO A 225 14.30 2.87 -2.95
CA PRO A 225 13.88 2.74 -4.35
C PRO A 225 14.11 1.34 -4.96
N PHE A 226 14.95 0.53 -4.31
CA PHE A 226 15.31 -0.82 -4.75
C PHE A 226 14.80 -1.92 -3.80
N GLU A 227 13.92 -1.59 -2.84
CA GLU A 227 13.32 -2.52 -1.86
C GLU A 227 14.35 -3.35 -1.09
N THR A 228 15.47 -2.72 -0.79
CA THR A 228 16.63 -3.34 -0.14
C THR A 228 16.45 -3.47 1.36
N ALA A 229 15.60 -2.63 1.98
CA ALA A 229 15.32 -2.67 3.41
C ALA A 229 14.37 -3.81 3.79
N CYS A 230 13.69 -4.42 2.81
CA CYS A 230 12.60 -5.38 3.05
C CYS A 230 11.62 -4.86 4.12
N ASP A 231 11.23 -3.59 3.99
CA ASP A 231 10.29 -2.92 4.89
C ASP A 231 8.84 -3.22 4.48
N ALA A 232 7.86 -2.68 5.18
CA ALA A 232 6.44 -2.97 4.97
C ALA A 232 5.86 -2.23 3.73
N THR A 233 6.56 -2.27 2.61
CA THR A 233 6.15 -1.70 1.33
C THR A 233 6.29 -2.75 0.21
N SER A 234 5.69 -2.45 -0.93
CA SER A 234 5.93 -3.16 -2.18
C SER A 234 5.91 -2.13 -3.28
N ASP A 235 7.03 -1.98 -3.97
CA ASP A 235 7.26 -0.86 -4.86
C ASP A 235 7.44 -1.29 -6.30
N ASN A 236 6.94 -0.44 -7.20
CA ASN A 236 7.28 -0.59 -8.60
C ASN A 236 7.26 0.76 -9.29
N PHE A 237 8.22 1.00 -10.18
CA PHE A 237 8.20 2.18 -11.03
C PHE A 237 8.39 1.79 -12.49
N ASN A 238 7.80 2.58 -13.38
CA ASN A 238 7.85 2.36 -14.81
C ASN A 238 7.99 3.70 -15.54
N VAL A 239 8.78 3.69 -16.62
CA VAL A 239 8.88 4.81 -17.55
C VAL A 239 8.11 4.44 -18.80
N PHE A 240 7.14 5.26 -19.16
CA PHE A 240 6.25 5.00 -20.28
C PHE A 240 6.17 6.18 -21.23
N SER A 241 5.94 5.88 -22.51
CA SER A 241 5.93 6.86 -23.60
C SER A 241 4.89 6.56 -24.68
N SER A 242 4.04 5.55 -24.49
CA SER A 242 3.06 5.13 -25.50
C SER A 242 1.78 4.62 -24.84
N PRO A 243 0.58 4.99 -25.34
CA PRO A 243 -0.69 4.52 -24.80
C PRO A 243 -0.79 2.98 -24.76
N GLN A 244 -0.87 2.41 -23.56
CA GLN A 244 -1.06 0.98 -23.32
C GLN A 244 -1.37 0.71 -21.83
N GLU A 245 -1.61 -0.56 -21.50
CA GLU A 245 -1.67 -1.02 -20.11
C GLU A 245 -0.24 -1.23 -19.56
N TYR A 246 0.02 -0.70 -18.38
CA TYR A 246 1.23 -0.95 -17.60
C TYR A 246 0.85 -1.64 -16.28
N THR A 247 1.51 -2.76 -16.00
CA THR A 247 1.36 -3.48 -14.73
C THR A 247 2.46 -3.05 -13.77
N PHE A 248 2.09 -2.88 -12.50
CA PHE A 248 2.99 -2.62 -11.40
C PHE A 248 2.97 -3.87 -10.49
N PRO A 249 3.84 -4.87 -10.73
CA PRO A 249 3.85 -6.13 -9.99
C PRO A 249 3.82 -5.91 -8.47
N ASP A 250 3.11 -6.79 -7.77
CA ASP A 250 2.98 -6.83 -6.30
C ASP A 250 2.37 -5.60 -5.60
N THR A 251 2.14 -4.51 -6.31
CA THR A 251 1.48 -3.31 -5.79
C THR A 251 -0.05 -3.38 -5.79
N TYR A 252 -0.66 -4.40 -6.41
CA TYR A 252 -2.12 -4.47 -6.62
C TYR A 252 -2.72 -3.33 -7.47
N PHE A 253 -1.88 -2.65 -8.25
CA PHE A 253 -2.26 -1.54 -9.10
C PHE A 253 -1.98 -1.82 -10.59
N LYS A 254 -2.78 -1.21 -11.48
CA LYS A 254 -2.50 -1.12 -12.92
C LYS A 254 -2.77 0.29 -13.44
N LEU A 255 -2.01 0.69 -14.45
CA LEU A 255 -2.17 1.93 -15.18
C LEU A 255 -2.68 1.64 -16.59
N TYR A 256 -3.70 2.38 -17.03
CA TYR A 256 -4.17 2.41 -18.41
C TYR A 256 -3.85 3.79 -18.98
N LEU A 257 -2.79 3.88 -19.78
CA LEU A 257 -2.34 5.15 -20.36
C LEU A 257 -3.11 5.43 -21.65
N ASP A 258 -3.86 6.54 -21.67
CA ASP A 258 -4.66 6.96 -22.82
C ASP A 258 -3.87 7.89 -23.74
N ALA A 259 -3.07 8.80 -23.17
CA ALA A 259 -2.26 9.74 -23.92
C ALA A 259 -0.97 10.11 -23.15
N CYS A 260 0.13 10.18 -23.89
CA CYS A 260 1.42 10.66 -23.42
C CYS A 260 2.27 11.02 -24.65
N THR A 261 2.67 12.28 -24.81
CA THR A 261 3.49 12.75 -25.93
C THR A 261 4.98 12.79 -25.61
N ASP A 262 5.35 12.59 -24.34
CA ASP A 262 6.73 12.53 -23.86
C ASP A 262 6.87 11.42 -22.80
N SER A 263 8.10 11.05 -22.43
CA SER A 263 8.35 10.08 -21.37
C SER A 263 7.80 10.57 -20.03
N SER A 264 7.06 9.71 -19.34
CA SER A 264 6.58 9.94 -17.98
C SER A 264 7.02 8.79 -17.09
N LEU A 265 7.36 9.12 -15.85
CA LEU A 265 7.71 8.18 -14.80
C LEU A 265 6.58 8.13 -13.79
N LEU A 266 6.13 6.93 -13.46
CA LEU A 266 5.27 6.69 -12.30
C LEU A 266 5.93 5.64 -11.43
N ARG A 267 6.07 5.94 -10.15
CA ARG A 267 6.26 4.99 -9.07
C ARG A 267 4.92 4.77 -8.39
N VAL A 268 4.61 3.52 -8.11
CA VAL A 268 3.51 3.13 -7.23
C VAL A 268 4.10 2.35 -6.08
N THR A 269 3.83 2.83 -4.87
CA THR A 269 4.13 2.14 -3.63
C THR A 269 2.85 1.62 -3.03
N HIS A 270 2.81 0.33 -2.71
CA HIS A 270 1.78 -0.27 -1.89
C HIS A 270 2.30 -0.39 -0.46
N HIS A 271 1.76 0.43 0.43
CA HIS A 271 2.12 0.40 1.84
C HIS A 271 1.31 -0.68 2.55
N TRP A 272 1.99 -1.56 3.29
CA TRP A 272 1.38 -2.56 4.18
C TRP A 272 1.22 -2.03 5.60
N ALA A 273 0.78 -0.78 5.70
CA ALA A 273 0.47 -0.08 6.94
C ALA A 273 -0.84 0.70 6.77
N ALA A 274 -1.46 1.08 7.89
CA ALA A 274 -2.64 1.95 7.83
C ALA A 274 -2.31 3.32 7.19
N PRO A 275 -3.23 3.89 6.38
CA PRO A 275 -3.16 5.30 6.02
C PRO A 275 -3.28 6.16 7.27
N ASP A 276 -2.95 7.45 7.15
CA ASP A 276 -3.25 8.38 8.24
C ASP A 276 -4.76 8.46 8.45
N SER A 277 -5.16 8.67 9.70
CA SER A 277 -6.57 8.84 10.05
C SER A 277 -7.16 10.12 9.44
N LEU A 278 -8.48 10.12 9.26
CA LEU A 278 -9.24 11.35 8.96
C LEU A 278 -8.95 12.40 10.06
N LYS A 279 -8.78 13.67 9.70
CA LYS A 279 -8.62 14.76 10.69
C LYS A 279 -9.91 14.94 11.49
N ALA A 280 -11.05 14.73 10.84
CA ALA A 280 -12.35 14.65 11.49
C ALA A 280 -13.00 13.27 11.17
N PRO A 281 -13.32 12.46 12.19
CA PRO A 281 -14.04 11.21 11.97
C PRO A 281 -15.35 11.44 11.24
N ILE A 282 -15.62 10.61 10.24
CA ILE A 282 -16.88 10.63 9.48
C ILE A 282 -17.68 9.41 9.89
N GLU A 283 -18.88 9.63 10.42
CA GLU A 283 -19.75 8.56 10.89
C GLU A 283 -20.08 7.57 9.76
N GLY A 284 -19.90 6.28 10.03
CA GLY A 284 -20.12 5.21 9.06
C GLY A 284 -19.01 5.01 8.02
N LEU A 285 -17.96 5.85 7.99
CA LEU A 285 -16.80 5.66 7.12
C LEU A 285 -15.65 5.01 7.88
N ARG A 286 -15.14 3.89 7.35
CA ARG A 286 -13.94 3.22 7.90
C ARG A 286 -12.85 3.18 6.83
N LEU A 287 -11.66 3.68 7.15
CA LEU A 287 -10.49 3.53 6.29
C LEU A 287 -9.92 2.11 6.41
N SER A 288 -9.22 1.67 5.37
CA SER A 288 -8.37 0.48 5.39
C SER A 288 -7.49 0.49 6.64
N PRO A 289 -7.54 -0.52 7.52
CA PRO A 289 -6.68 -0.57 8.69
C PRO A 289 -5.27 -1.09 8.36
N TYR A 290 -4.99 -1.42 7.09
CA TYR A 290 -3.88 -2.30 6.74
C TYR A 290 -3.03 -1.86 5.56
N ARG A 291 -3.60 -1.12 4.61
CA ARG A 291 -2.89 -0.75 3.38
C ARG A 291 -3.44 0.48 2.68
N TYR A 292 -2.56 1.17 1.98
CA TYR A 292 -2.85 2.28 1.07
C TYR A 292 -1.81 2.30 -0.06
N TRP A 293 -2.05 3.13 -1.07
CA TRP A 293 -1.12 3.37 -2.17
C TRP A 293 -0.60 4.80 -2.14
N GLN A 294 0.60 4.97 -2.64
CA GLN A 294 1.16 6.26 -3.01
C GLN A 294 1.61 6.21 -4.47
N THR A 295 1.26 7.23 -5.23
CA THR A 295 1.69 7.44 -6.61
C THR A 295 2.58 8.67 -6.69
N GLU A 296 3.79 8.50 -7.20
CA GLU A 296 4.80 9.56 -7.31
C GLU A 296 5.46 9.52 -8.68
N GLY A 297 6.08 10.61 -9.10
CA GLY A 297 6.90 10.60 -10.32
C GLY A 297 6.80 11.89 -11.13
N LEU A 298 7.07 11.75 -12.42
CA LEU A 298 7.16 12.85 -13.38
C LEU A 298 6.19 12.60 -14.51
N LEU A 299 5.09 13.32 -14.49
CA LEU A 299 4.06 13.20 -15.50
C LEU A 299 4.23 14.33 -16.52
N SER A 300 4.23 13.99 -17.81
CA SER A 300 4.20 14.99 -18.87
C SER A 300 2.89 15.77 -18.85
N ASP A 301 2.87 17.00 -19.39
CA ASP A 301 1.66 17.83 -19.45
C ASP A 301 0.49 17.16 -20.22
N SER A 302 0.83 16.24 -21.12
CA SER A 302 -0.12 15.47 -21.93
C SER A 302 -0.65 14.21 -21.25
N PHE A 303 -0.15 13.88 -20.06
CA PHE A 303 -0.45 12.63 -19.37
C PHE A 303 -1.95 12.52 -19.08
N LYS A 304 -2.56 11.48 -19.65
CA LYS A 304 -3.92 11.06 -19.34
C LYS A 304 -3.93 9.58 -19.13
N ALA A 305 -4.31 9.16 -17.93
CA ALA A 305 -4.36 7.75 -17.60
C ALA A 305 -5.44 7.46 -16.56
N ARG A 306 -5.97 6.25 -16.67
CA ARG A 306 -6.85 5.65 -15.68
C ARG A 306 -6.04 4.73 -14.76
N GLY A 307 -6.21 4.88 -13.45
CA GLY A 307 -5.67 3.95 -12.44
C GLY A 307 -6.67 2.85 -12.10
N ARG A 308 -6.19 1.64 -11.83
CA ARG A 308 -7.01 0.50 -11.37
C ARG A 308 -6.44 -0.08 -10.09
N PHE A 309 -7.22 -0.02 -9.02
CA PHE A 309 -6.89 -0.50 -7.69
C PHE A 309 -7.64 -1.80 -7.40
N TYR A 310 -6.95 -2.83 -6.93
CA TYR A 310 -7.57 -4.12 -6.62
C TYR A 310 -7.94 -4.24 -5.13
N TYR A 311 -9.15 -4.73 -4.87
CA TYR A 311 -9.60 -5.10 -3.54
C TYR A 311 -10.08 -6.56 -3.50
N SER A 312 -9.88 -7.22 -2.36
CA SER A 312 -10.32 -8.59 -2.13
C SER A 312 -10.45 -8.91 -0.64
N ARG A 313 -11.65 -9.31 -0.24
CA ARG A 313 -11.90 -9.99 1.03
C ARG A 313 -11.30 -11.40 1.06
N GLY A 314 -11.10 -12.02 -0.10
CA GLY A 314 -10.44 -13.32 -0.21
C GLY A 314 -8.92 -13.20 -0.05
N GLY A 315 -8.28 -14.25 0.46
CA GLY A 315 -6.81 -14.32 0.55
C GLY A 315 -6.17 -13.39 1.58
N TYR A 316 -6.94 -12.96 2.59
CA TYR A 316 -6.49 -12.17 3.74
C TYR A 316 -6.00 -10.75 3.42
N LEU A 317 -6.50 -10.15 2.34
CA LEU A 317 -6.05 -8.83 1.90
C LEU A 317 -6.87 -7.68 2.50
N ASP A 318 -8.20 -7.73 2.38
CA ASP A 318 -9.12 -6.67 2.84
C ASP A 318 -10.27 -7.20 3.73
N ASP A 319 -10.11 -8.37 4.34
CA ASP A 319 -11.13 -9.01 5.17
C ASP A 319 -11.38 -8.32 6.51
N SER A 320 -10.40 -7.55 7.01
CA SER A 320 -10.55 -6.67 8.16
C SER A 320 -11.28 -5.35 7.85
N LEU A 321 -11.32 -4.95 6.58
CA LEU A 321 -12.02 -3.74 6.13
C LEU A 321 -13.45 -4.05 5.67
N ILE A 322 -13.60 -5.06 4.81
CA ILE A 322 -14.86 -5.46 4.18
C ILE A 322 -15.51 -6.55 5.04
N LEU A 323 -16.42 -6.15 5.91
CA LEU A 323 -17.01 -7.02 6.92
C LEU A 323 -18.27 -7.71 6.40
N SER A 324 -19.04 -7.05 5.52
CA SER A 324 -20.30 -7.59 5.00
C SER A 324 -20.65 -7.07 3.61
N GLY A 325 -21.63 -7.71 2.96
CA GLY A 325 -22.21 -7.21 1.70
C GLY A 325 -22.99 -5.90 1.82
N ASN A 326 -23.20 -5.39 3.04
CA ASN A 326 -23.76 -4.06 3.26
C ASN A 326 -22.69 -2.96 3.17
N ASP A 327 -21.41 -3.32 3.23
CA ASP A 327 -20.33 -2.35 3.09
C ASP A 327 -20.23 -1.88 1.63
N SER A 328 -20.12 -0.56 1.43
CA SER A 328 -19.87 0.01 0.11
C SER A 328 -18.43 0.47 0.03
N ILE A 329 -17.62 -0.32 -0.68
CA ILE A 329 -16.21 -0.03 -0.89
C ILE A 329 -16.06 1.21 -1.78
N VAL A 330 -15.17 2.09 -1.36
CA VAL A 330 -14.78 3.30 -2.06
C VAL A 330 -13.27 3.50 -1.95
N LEU A 331 -12.72 4.28 -2.85
CA LEU A 331 -11.35 4.78 -2.82
C LEU A 331 -11.38 6.26 -2.44
N LEU A 332 -10.58 6.63 -1.46
CA LEU A 332 -10.32 8.02 -1.10
C LEU A 332 -8.95 8.44 -1.61
N TYR A 333 -8.79 9.74 -1.81
CA TYR A 333 -7.56 10.34 -2.29
C TYR A 333 -7.18 11.57 -1.46
N ARG A 334 -5.87 11.84 -1.38
CA ARG A 334 -5.31 13.11 -0.92
C ARG A 334 -4.01 13.38 -1.68
N ALA A 335 -3.71 14.65 -1.96
CA ALA A 335 -2.51 15.03 -2.70
C ALA A 335 -1.23 14.88 -1.86
N ASN A 336 -1.33 15.03 -0.54
CA ASN A 336 -0.24 14.91 0.43
C ASN A 336 -0.82 14.79 1.85
N SER A 337 0.05 14.59 2.86
CA SER A 337 -0.34 14.43 4.27
C SER A 337 -1.00 15.67 4.89
N VAL A 338 -0.82 16.85 4.30
CA VAL A 338 -1.45 18.10 4.76
C VAL A 338 -2.90 18.20 4.30
N GLU A 339 -3.31 17.52 3.23
CA GLU A 339 -4.69 17.51 2.74
C GLU A 339 -5.55 16.47 3.47
N GLU A 340 -6.87 16.68 3.49
CA GLU A 340 -7.82 15.70 4.03
C GLU A 340 -8.21 14.66 2.96
N TRP A 341 -8.45 13.42 3.40
CA TRP A 341 -8.99 12.38 2.53
C TRP A 341 -10.35 12.78 1.98
N HIS A 342 -10.52 12.67 0.67
CA HIS A 342 -11.80 12.96 0.03
C HIS A 342 -12.12 11.94 -1.06
N MET A 343 -13.41 11.81 -1.38
CA MET A 343 -13.84 10.97 -2.50
C MET A 343 -13.50 11.64 -3.82
N ILE A 344 -13.06 10.83 -4.76
CA ILE A 344 -12.84 11.21 -6.16
C ILE A 344 -13.78 10.41 -7.08
N PRO A 345 -14.07 10.93 -8.30
CA PRO A 345 -14.83 10.19 -9.29
C PRO A 345 -14.19 8.83 -9.57
N GLN A 346 -14.97 7.77 -9.37
CA GLN A 346 -14.49 6.40 -9.44
C GLN A 346 -15.58 5.45 -9.95
N GLU A 347 -15.16 4.33 -10.51
CA GLU A 347 -16.02 3.25 -10.97
C GLU A 347 -15.61 1.95 -10.30
N VAL A 348 -16.54 1.31 -9.59
CA VAL A 348 -16.31 0.02 -8.93
C VAL A 348 -16.81 -1.10 -9.84
N LEU A 349 -15.94 -2.04 -10.17
CA LEU A 349 -16.25 -3.21 -10.98
C LEU A 349 -15.93 -4.48 -10.19
N GLY A 350 -16.96 -5.27 -9.89
CA GLY A 350 -16.82 -6.53 -9.19
C GLY A 350 -17.96 -6.78 -8.22
N THR A 351 -17.73 -7.67 -7.27
CA THR A 351 -18.65 -7.93 -6.15
C THR A 351 -18.17 -7.17 -4.91
N TRP A 352 -18.99 -7.13 -3.86
CA TRP A 352 -18.53 -6.62 -2.56
C TRP A 352 -17.33 -7.41 -1.99
N MET A 353 -17.11 -8.66 -2.41
CA MET A 353 -16.00 -9.49 -1.92
C MET A 353 -14.69 -9.29 -2.69
N ILE A 354 -14.76 -8.96 -3.97
CA ILE A 354 -13.58 -8.91 -4.85
C ILE A 354 -13.91 -8.08 -6.09
N GLY A 355 -12.95 -7.24 -6.48
CA GLY A 355 -13.11 -6.40 -7.67
C GLY A 355 -12.00 -5.39 -7.82
N TYR A 356 -12.32 -4.38 -8.62
CA TYR A 356 -11.43 -3.28 -8.96
C TYR A 356 -12.15 -1.94 -8.80
N ILE A 357 -11.41 -0.92 -8.36
CA ILE A 357 -11.85 0.47 -8.42
C ILE A 357 -11.02 1.17 -9.49
N PHE A 358 -11.69 1.83 -10.42
CA PHE A 358 -11.08 2.62 -11.48
C PHE A 358 -11.20 4.11 -11.18
N VAL A 359 -10.11 4.84 -11.36
CA VAL A 359 -10.04 6.30 -11.29
C VAL A 359 -9.67 6.81 -12.68
N ASN A 360 -10.56 7.58 -13.32
CA ASN A 360 -10.39 8.00 -14.73
C ASN A 360 -9.28 9.02 -14.94
N GLU A 361 -9.02 9.86 -13.94
CA GLU A 361 -7.98 10.87 -13.97
C GLU A 361 -7.01 10.57 -12.82
N LEU A 362 -6.02 9.72 -13.07
CA LEU A 362 -5.00 9.41 -12.08
C LEU A 362 -4.21 10.67 -11.72
N GLN A 363 -4.01 10.89 -10.42
CA GLN A 363 -3.24 11.99 -9.86
C GLN A 363 -2.05 11.42 -9.08
N LEU A 364 -1.02 12.23 -8.88
CA LEU A 364 0.04 11.92 -7.92
C LEU A 364 -0.46 12.24 -6.52
N GLY A 365 -0.17 11.37 -5.56
CA GLY A 365 -0.63 11.51 -4.17
C GLY A 365 -0.90 10.15 -3.55
N GLU A 366 -1.77 10.11 -2.56
CA GLU A 366 -2.10 8.89 -1.85
C GLU A 366 -3.54 8.45 -2.10
N TYR A 367 -3.75 7.14 -2.12
CA TYR A 367 -5.05 6.51 -2.30
C TYR A 367 -5.27 5.46 -1.21
N THR A 368 -6.43 5.43 -0.58
CA THR A 368 -6.78 4.37 0.38
C THR A 368 -8.15 3.80 0.10
N LEU A 369 -8.30 2.49 0.32
CA LEU A 369 -9.63 1.89 0.42
C LEU A 369 -10.33 2.41 1.67
N ALA A 370 -11.63 2.56 1.58
CA ALA A 370 -12.53 2.78 2.69
C ALA A 370 -13.86 2.07 2.43
N VAL A 371 -14.65 1.86 3.47
CA VAL A 371 -16.00 1.34 3.37
C VAL A 371 -16.99 2.27 4.05
N TRP A 372 -18.10 2.51 3.37
CA TRP A 372 -19.29 3.06 4.00
C TRP A 372 -20.14 1.93 4.57
N ASP A 373 -20.34 1.95 5.87
CA ASP A 373 -21.27 1.07 6.55
C ASP A 373 -22.70 1.54 6.27
N LYS A 374 -23.36 0.91 5.31
CA LYS A 374 -24.73 1.27 4.96
C LYS A 374 -25.70 1.08 6.13
N THR A 375 -25.39 0.32 7.18
CA THR A 375 -26.30 0.19 8.33
C THR A 375 -26.26 1.43 9.23
N ILE A 376 -25.09 2.06 9.34
CA ILE A 376 -24.88 3.33 10.06
C ILE A 376 -25.31 4.51 9.18
N VAL A 377 -24.85 4.55 7.93
CA VAL A 377 -25.21 5.63 6.98
C VAL A 377 -26.71 5.60 6.62
N SER A 378 -27.39 4.47 6.75
CA SER A 378 -28.87 4.42 6.64
C SER A 378 -29.61 4.76 7.94
N THR A 379 -28.91 4.87 9.07
CA THR A 379 -29.47 5.34 10.36
C THR A 379 -29.15 6.81 10.65
N SER A 380 -28.14 7.40 9.98
CA SER A 380 -27.84 8.83 9.99
C SER A 380 -27.86 9.40 8.57
N ASP A 381 -28.91 10.14 8.22
CA ASP A 381 -29.11 10.86 6.96
C ASP A 381 -27.97 11.88 6.70
N HIS A 382 -26.87 11.42 6.12
CA HIS A 382 -25.93 12.26 5.37
C HIS A 382 -26.09 11.98 3.89
N THR A 383 -27.29 12.26 3.39
CA THR A 383 -27.51 12.56 1.98
C THR A 383 -27.26 14.05 1.78
N LEU A 384 -26.44 14.43 0.80
CA LEU A 384 -26.66 15.70 0.12
C LEU A 384 -28.13 15.66 -0.31
N ASN A 385 -28.95 16.42 0.39
CA ASN A 385 -30.38 16.47 0.22
C ASN A 385 -30.66 17.93 -0.09
N ASP A 386 -30.72 18.29 -1.37
CA ASP A 386 -31.39 19.54 -1.70
C ASP A 386 -32.85 19.38 -1.23
N PRO A 387 -33.30 20.14 -0.21
CA PRO A 387 -34.63 19.98 0.36
C PRO A 387 -35.73 20.31 -0.65
N ASN A 388 -35.38 20.98 -1.75
CA ASN A 388 -36.30 21.39 -2.80
C ASN A 388 -36.51 20.33 -3.90
N ILE A 389 -35.80 19.20 -3.82
CA ILE A 389 -36.03 18.07 -4.72
C ILE A 389 -36.95 17.07 -4.04
N LEU A 390 -38.14 16.90 -4.60
CA LEU A 390 -39.14 15.96 -4.11
C LEU A 390 -39.15 14.72 -5.01
N VAL A 391 -39.05 13.55 -4.39
CA VAL A 391 -39.19 12.28 -5.11
C VAL A 391 -40.13 11.38 -4.32
N TYR A 392 -41.20 10.93 -4.96
CA TYR A 392 -42.27 10.19 -4.28
C TYR A 392 -42.91 9.15 -5.20
N PRO A 393 -43.28 7.97 -4.66
CA PRO A 393 -43.96 6.94 -5.43
C PRO A 393 -45.42 7.32 -5.69
N ASN A 394 -45.95 6.88 -6.83
CA ASN A 394 -47.39 6.84 -7.10
C ASN A 394 -47.80 5.36 -7.29
N PRO A 395 -48.22 4.69 -6.20
CA PRO A 395 -48.56 3.27 -6.21
C PRO A 395 -49.69 2.93 -7.19
N SER A 396 -50.66 3.83 -7.37
CA SER A 396 -51.81 3.61 -8.24
C SER A 396 -51.45 3.52 -9.72
N ARG A 397 -50.29 4.06 -10.12
CA ARG A 397 -49.79 4.07 -11.50
C ARG A 397 -48.51 3.27 -11.69
N GLY A 398 -47.93 2.75 -10.60
CA GLY A 398 -46.64 2.05 -10.63
C GLY A 398 -45.51 2.92 -11.18
N VAL A 399 -45.43 4.19 -10.75
CA VAL A 399 -44.39 5.13 -11.21
C VAL A 399 -43.80 5.91 -10.04
N ILE A 400 -42.58 6.43 -10.21
CA ILE A 400 -41.93 7.39 -9.31
C ILE A 400 -42.00 8.76 -9.96
N ASN A 401 -42.44 9.77 -9.21
CA ASN A 401 -42.42 11.16 -9.66
C ASN A 401 -41.25 11.90 -9.03
N PHE A 402 -40.68 12.82 -9.81
CA PHE A 402 -39.58 13.69 -9.46
C PHE A 402 -40.02 15.13 -9.68
N GLU A 403 -39.78 16.00 -8.71
CA GLU A 403 -39.93 17.44 -8.82
C GLU A 403 -38.60 18.11 -8.51
N PHE A 404 -38.16 18.97 -9.43
CA PHE A 404 -36.88 19.69 -9.36
C PHE A 404 -37.12 21.19 -9.14
N PRO A 405 -36.22 21.89 -8.42
CA PRO A 405 -36.40 23.30 -8.06
C PRO A 405 -36.47 24.23 -9.27
N HIS A 406 -35.66 23.96 -10.30
CA HIS A 406 -35.58 24.75 -11.52
C HIS A 406 -35.45 23.84 -12.76
N ARG A 407 -35.39 24.43 -13.96
CA ARG A 407 -35.08 23.68 -15.18
C ARG A 407 -33.56 23.63 -15.31
N SER A 408 -33.01 22.43 -15.42
CA SER A 408 -31.59 22.19 -15.63
C SER A 408 -31.40 20.83 -16.29
N ASP A 409 -30.18 20.47 -16.68
CA ASP A 409 -29.89 19.18 -17.29
C ASP A 409 -29.70 18.10 -16.22
N TYR A 410 -30.82 17.54 -15.77
CA TYR A 410 -30.80 16.49 -14.76
C TYR A 410 -30.58 15.11 -15.36
N LYS A 411 -29.77 14.31 -14.67
CA LYS A 411 -29.60 12.88 -14.89
C LYS A 411 -29.95 12.15 -13.60
N VAL A 412 -30.83 11.18 -13.70
CA VAL A 412 -31.30 10.39 -12.56
C VAL A 412 -30.95 8.94 -12.80
N ARG A 413 -30.13 8.38 -11.90
CA ARG A 413 -29.83 6.95 -11.85
C ARG A 413 -30.66 6.30 -10.74
N LEU A 414 -31.31 5.19 -11.05
CA LEU A 414 -32.10 4.42 -10.10
C LEU A 414 -31.43 3.06 -9.86
N THR A 415 -31.27 2.69 -8.59
CA THR A 415 -30.65 1.44 -8.17
C THR A 415 -31.49 0.74 -7.11
N ASP A 416 -31.36 -0.59 -6.98
CA ASP A 416 -31.90 -1.33 -5.84
C ASP A 416 -31.00 -1.19 -4.59
N GLU A 417 -31.39 -1.80 -3.45
CA GLU A 417 -30.58 -1.75 -2.22
C GLU A 417 -29.21 -2.43 -2.35
N ALA A 418 -29.08 -3.37 -3.29
CA ALA A 418 -27.84 -4.06 -3.60
C ALA A 418 -26.94 -3.28 -4.58
N GLY A 419 -27.41 -2.14 -5.10
CA GLY A 419 -26.67 -1.28 -6.04
C GLY A 419 -26.79 -1.68 -7.50
N HIS A 420 -27.66 -2.63 -7.86
CA HIS A 420 -27.92 -2.96 -9.26
C HIS A 420 -28.71 -1.83 -9.92
N GLU A 421 -28.31 -1.44 -11.14
CA GLU A 421 -28.99 -0.40 -11.89
C GLU A 421 -30.36 -0.88 -12.37
N LEU A 422 -31.41 -0.17 -11.95
CA LEU A 422 -32.79 -0.36 -12.38
C LEU A 422 -33.12 0.48 -13.62
N GLY A 423 -32.39 1.57 -13.82
CA GLY A 423 -32.48 2.40 -15.01
C GLY A 423 -31.86 3.78 -14.82
N VAL A 424 -31.71 4.49 -15.94
CA VAL A 424 -31.24 5.89 -15.98
C VAL A 424 -32.15 6.67 -16.90
N PHE A 425 -32.50 7.90 -16.51
CA PHE A 425 -33.16 8.84 -17.40
C PHE A 425 -32.60 10.24 -17.28
N PHE A 426 -32.83 11.04 -18.31
CA PHE A 426 -32.44 12.44 -18.39
C PHE A 426 -33.69 13.31 -18.47
N CYS A 427 -33.70 14.46 -17.79
CA CYS A 427 -34.78 15.42 -17.91
C CYS A 427 -34.30 16.86 -17.79
N SER A 428 -34.87 17.74 -18.62
CA SER A 428 -34.62 19.19 -18.60
C SER A 428 -35.76 20.01 -17.96
N GLY A 429 -36.82 19.33 -17.55
CA GLY A 429 -38.02 19.92 -16.95
C GLY A 429 -38.00 19.94 -15.43
N LYS A 430 -38.96 20.66 -14.84
CA LYS A 430 -39.18 20.66 -13.37
C LYS A 430 -39.85 19.39 -12.85
N HIS A 431 -40.43 18.58 -13.73
CA HIS A 431 -41.11 17.34 -13.36
C HIS A 431 -40.66 16.22 -14.26
N ALA A 432 -40.45 15.05 -13.69
CA ALA A 432 -40.22 13.82 -14.43
C ALA A 432 -40.95 12.65 -13.77
N THR A 433 -41.22 11.62 -14.56
CA THR A 433 -41.83 10.39 -14.09
C THR A 433 -41.03 9.22 -14.65
N TRP A 434 -40.70 8.28 -13.78
CA TRP A 434 -40.01 7.05 -14.17
C TRP A 434 -40.86 5.83 -13.81
N LYS A 435 -40.86 4.85 -14.71
CA LYS A 435 -41.55 3.57 -14.55
C LYS A 435 -40.52 2.44 -14.68
N PRO A 436 -40.46 1.49 -13.73
CA PRO A 436 -39.66 0.29 -13.89
C PRO A 436 -40.03 -0.48 -15.17
N GLU A 437 -39.04 -0.98 -15.90
CA GLU A 437 -39.27 -1.80 -17.10
C GLU A 437 -39.84 -3.19 -16.77
N ARG A 438 -39.66 -3.66 -15.54
CA ARG A 438 -40.18 -4.92 -15.00
C ARG A 438 -40.89 -4.64 -13.68
N ASP A 439 -41.84 -5.49 -13.29
CA ASP A 439 -42.49 -5.39 -11.98
C ASP A 439 -41.45 -5.49 -10.86
N PHE A 440 -41.11 -4.33 -10.28
CA PHE A 440 -40.16 -4.19 -9.18
C PHE A 440 -40.94 -3.83 -7.91
N LYS A 441 -40.66 -4.53 -6.81
CA LYS A 441 -41.16 -4.21 -5.48
C LYS A 441 -39.99 -4.22 -4.52
N GLY A 442 -39.87 -3.17 -3.73
CA GLY A 442 -38.74 -3.01 -2.82
C GLY A 442 -38.28 -1.56 -2.75
N ILE A 443 -37.05 -1.37 -2.30
CA ILE A 443 -36.50 -0.04 -2.12
C ILE A 443 -35.69 0.36 -3.35
N ILE A 444 -35.95 1.58 -3.83
CA ILE A 444 -35.26 2.23 -4.93
C ILE A 444 -34.47 3.39 -4.38
N ILE A 445 -33.18 3.44 -4.71
CA ILE A 445 -32.29 4.56 -4.42
C ILE A 445 -32.14 5.37 -5.70
N THR A 446 -32.52 6.64 -5.66
CA THR A 446 -32.37 7.57 -6.79
C THR A 446 -31.21 8.52 -6.54
N THR A 447 -30.26 8.56 -7.47
CA THR A 447 -29.10 9.46 -7.45
C THR A 447 -29.28 10.49 -8.56
N ILE A 448 -29.31 11.77 -8.20
CA ILE A 448 -29.65 12.88 -9.07
C ILE A 448 -28.43 13.76 -9.30
N PHE A 449 -28.12 13.99 -10.57
CA PHE A 449 -27.06 14.87 -11.02
C PHE A 449 -27.66 16.06 -11.78
N ASP A 450 -27.02 17.22 -11.68
CA ASP A 450 -27.29 18.43 -12.45
C ASP A 450 -26.01 18.87 -13.16
N HIS A 451 -26.01 18.91 -14.49
CA HIS A 451 -24.80 19.10 -15.30
C HIS A 451 -23.66 18.14 -14.89
N GLU A 452 -24.00 16.86 -14.69
CA GLU A 452 -23.11 15.78 -14.20
C GLU A 452 -22.54 15.98 -12.78
N LYS A 453 -22.92 17.05 -12.07
CA LYS A 453 -22.60 17.25 -10.65
C LYS A 453 -23.65 16.56 -9.79
N TRP A 454 -23.22 15.69 -8.87
CA TRP A 454 -24.14 15.03 -7.93
C TRP A 454 -24.76 16.05 -6.95
N ILE A 455 -26.08 16.08 -6.85
CA ILE A 455 -26.81 17.06 -6.04
C ILE A 455 -27.80 16.47 -5.03
N SER A 456 -28.33 15.26 -5.26
CA SER A 456 -29.26 14.63 -4.32
C SER A 456 -29.27 13.12 -4.40
N THR A 457 -29.54 12.46 -3.28
CA THR A 457 -29.93 11.04 -3.25
C THR A 457 -31.21 10.85 -2.44
N LYS A 458 -32.20 10.11 -2.96
CA LYS A 458 -33.45 9.80 -2.24
C LYS A 458 -33.71 8.30 -2.19
N LYS A 459 -34.09 7.82 -1.00
CA LYS A 459 -34.57 6.45 -0.78
C LYS A 459 -36.09 6.42 -0.90
N ILE A 460 -36.61 5.51 -1.72
CA ILE A 460 -38.05 5.36 -1.95
C ILE A 460 -38.44 3.91 -1.76
N VAL A 461 -39.45 3.69 -0.92
CA VAL A 461 -40.12 2.40 -0.84
C VAL A 461 -41.13 2.35 -1.98
N PHE A 462 -40.92 1.43 -2.92
CA PHE A 462 -41.79 1.21 -4.07
C PHE A 462 -42.65 -0.05 -3.84
N PRO A 463 -43.95 0.11 -3.53
CA PRO A 463 -44.83 -0.94 -3.01
C PRO A 463 -45.34 -1.95 -4.05
#